data_AF-A0A401QDV6-F1
#
_entry.id   AF-A0A401QDV6-F1
#
_cell.length_a   1.000
_cell.length_b   1.000
_cell.length_c   1.000
_cell.angle_alpha   90.00
_cell.angle_beta   90.00
_cell.angle_gamma   90.00
#
_symmetry.space_group_name_H-M   'P 1'
#
loop_
_entity.id
_entity.type
_entity.pdbx_description
1 polymer ?
#
loop_
_entity_poly.entity_id
_entity_poly.type
_entity_poly.pdbx_seq_one_letter_code
_entity_poly.pdbx_strand_id
1 'polypeptide(L)' 'AADDLRLLFANVQLEDGKKFSDYQIKDKSTILMVLRLPGGMEQ' A
#
# COMPACT_ATOMS: atom_id res chain seq x y z
N ALA A 1 1.17 -15.24 -5.10
CA ALA A 1 0.14 -14.53 -4.31
C ALA A 1 0.41 -13.05 -4.42
N ALA A 2 -0.38 -12.32 -5.21
CA ALA A 2 -0.22 -10.88 -5.45
C ALA A 2 -0.88 -10.02 -4.34
N ASP A 3 -1.24 -10.64 -3.22
CA ASP A 3 -2.08 -10.06 -2.16
C ASP A 3 -1.26 -9.38 -1.04
N ASP A 4 0.05 -9.60 -0.98
CA ASP A 4 0.91 -9.04 0.07
C ASP A 4 1.46 -7.63 -0.24
N LEU A 5 0.96 -6.99 -1.30
CA LEU A 5 1.30 -5.60 -1.61
C LEU A 5 0.41 -4.64 -0.84
N ARG A 6 1.00 -3.77 -0.01
CA ARG A 6 0.28 -2.72 0.72
C ARG A 6 0.76 -1.36 0.25
N LEU A 7 -0.19 -0.52 -0.13
CA LEU A 7 0.06 0.90 -0.39
C LEU A 7 -0.25 1.69 0.89
N LEU A 8 0.67 2.55 1.29
CA LEU A 8 0.59 3.36 2.51
C LEU A 8 0.75 4.83 2.14
N PHE A 9 -0.14 5.67 2.64
CA PHE A 9 -0.03 7.12 2.53
C PHE A 9 -0.20 7.74 3.91
N ALA A 10 0.74 8.58 4.34
CA ALA A 10 0.71 9.24 5.66
C ALA A 10 0.42 8.27 6.83
N ASN A 11 1.00 7.05 6.79
CA ASN A 11 0.78 5.97 7.76
C ASN A 11 -0.62 5.32 7.74
N VAL A 12 -1.43 5.58 6.70
CA VAL A 12 -2.74 4.96 6.45
C VAL A 12 -2.61 4.00 5.28
N GLN A 13 -3.06 2.75 5.47
CA GLN A 13 -3.13 1.78 4.38
C GLN A 13 -4.26 2.17 3.43
N LEU A 14 -3.94 2.25 2.15
CA LEU A 14 -4.91 2.48 1.09
C LEU A 14 -5.63 1.17 0.78
N GLU A 15 -6.95 1.25 0.65
CA GLU A 15 -7.81 0.12 0.31
C GLU A 15 -8.20 0.19 -1.18
N ASP A 16 -8.37 -0.98 -1.80
CA ASP A 16 -8.91 -1.02 -3.15
C ASP A 16 -10.38 -0.55 -3.14
N GLY A 17 -10.73 0.34 -4.07
CA GLY A 17 -12.08 0.90 -4.18
C GLY A 17 -12.29 2.28 -3.55
N LYS A 18 -11.34 2.82 -2.79
CA LYS A 18 -11.35 4.24 -2.36
C LYS A 18 -10.58 5.13 -3.33
N LYS A 19 -11.06 6.35 -3.57
CA LYS A 19 -10.37 7.30 -4.46
C LYS A 19 -9.22 7.96 -3.73
N PHE A 20 -8.16 8.31 -4.45
CA PHE A 20 -7.04 9.09 -3.89
C PHE A 20 -7.50 10.42 -3.26
N SER A 21 -8.59 11.01 -3.78
CA SER A 21 -9.21 12.21 -3.21
C SER A 21 -9.80 12.00 -1.81
N ASP A 22 -10.29 10.80 -1.48
CA ASP A 22 -10.83 10.49 -0.13
C ASP A 22 -9.73 10.53 0.93
N TYR A 23 -8.49 10.24 0.53
CA TYR A 23 -7.31 10.32 1.38
C TYR A 23 -6.61 11.69 1.31
N GLN A 24 -7.20 12.67 0.62
CA GLN A 24 -6.62 13.99 0.39
C GLN A 24 -5.23 13.93 -0.28
N ILE A 25 -4.97 12.89 -1.09
CA ILE A 25 -3.72 12.73 -1.83
C ILE A 25 -3.72 13.76 -2.97
N LYS A 26 -2.78 14.69 -2.90
CA LYS A 26 -2.56 15.75 -3.90
C LYS A 26 -1.43 15.38 -4.86
N ASP A 27 -1.31 16.14 -5.94
CA ASP A 27 -0.13 16.15 -6.79
C ASP A 27 1.16 16.27 -5.95
N LYS A 28 2.14 15.41 -6.27
CA LYS A 28 3.44 15.25 -5.57
C LYS A 28 3.38 14.63 -4.16
N SER A 29 2.27 13.99 -3.80
CA SER A 29 2.21 13.19 -2.57
C SER A 29 3.08 11.93 -2.68
N THR A 30 3.77 11.57 -1.60
CA THR A 30 4.58 10.35 -1.53
C THR A 30 3.74 9.19 -1.03
N ILE A 31 3.53 8.17 -1.88
CA ILE A 31 2.90 6.90 -1.49
C ILE A 31 4.01 5.88 -1.26
N LEU A 32 4.01 5.28 -0.08
CA LEU A 32 4.93 4.21 0.29
C LEU A 32 4.34 2.87 -0.16
N MET A 33 5.09 2.14 -0.97
CA MET A 33 4.72 0.79 -1.42
C MET A 33 5.50 -0.22 -0.60
N VAL A 34 4.80 -1.02 0.22
CA VAL A 34 5.40 -2.06 1.05
C VAL A 34 5.01 -3.41 0.48
N LEU A 35 6.00 -4.18 0.09
CA LEU A 35 5.83 -5.57 -0.28
C LEU A 35 6.15 -6.43 0.94
N ARG A 36 5.17 -7.16 1.45
CA ARG A 36 5.43 -8.21 2.43
C ARG A 36 5.86 -9.45 1.66
N LEU A 37 7.12 -9.82 1.77
CA LEU A 37 7.54 -11.12 1.26
C LEU A 37 7.02 -12.17 2.25
N PRO A 38 6.29 -13.21 1.80
CA PRO A 38 6.00 -14.35 2.67
C PRO A 38 7.33 -14.86 3.23
N GLY A 39 7.36 -15.08 4.55
CA GLY A 39 8.53 -15.61 5.24
C GLY A 39 9.06 -16.81 4.48
N GLY A 40 10.37 -16.83 4.28
CA GLY A 40 11.07 -17.70 3.33
C GLY A 40 10.61 -19.15 3.39
N MET A 41 10.80 -19.84 2.27
CA MET A 41 10.66 -21.28 2.16
C MET A 41 11.26 -21.95 3.40
N GLU A 42 10.41 -22.37 4.33
CA GLU A 42 10.75 -23.44 5.24
C GLU A 42 10.73 -24.68 4.36
N GLN A 43 11.91 -25.18 3.96
CA GLN A 43 12.30 -26.59 3.80
C GLN A 43 13.80 -26.68 3.54
#